data_AF-A0A5C5VK19-F1
#
_entry.id   AF-A0A5C5VK19-F1
#
_cell.length_a   1.000
_cell.length_b   1.000
_cell.length_c   1.000
_cell.angle_alpha   90.00
_cell.angle_beta   90.00
_cell.angle_gamma   90.00
#
_symmetry.space_group_name_H-M   'P 1'
#
loop_
_entity.id
_entity.type
_entity.pdbx_description
1 polymer ?
#
loop_
_entity_poly.entity_id
_entity_poly.type
_entity_poly.pdbx_seq_one_letter_code
_entity_poly.pdbx_strand_id
1 'polypeptide(L)'
;MRNAALFSICTLFCLTALAGAQPPDTEANRQIVQRNYLIMPEPPLGFSTTKTPIITGDQFTGFQVEVSREGVSGEVLVTITLDVPKTNADKIAEVKKYVDQAEQTMGQLNFQVAKKTIPDLTTYDFSKPLFLDLEYKNADGVSKFVRERIFFTSYTTVLMIVASKEEGLELLTRWAAAVKPVQ
;
A
#
# COMPACT_ATOMS: atom_id res chain seq x y z
N MET A 1 39.45 27.58 -32.22
CA MET A 1 39.24 27.06 -30.86
C MET A 1 38.09 27.85 -30.25
N ARG A 2 36.91 27.24 -30.12
CA ARG A 2 35.67 27.92 -29.74
C ARG A 2 35.00 27.04 -28.69
N ASN A 3 35.16 27.41 -27.42
CA ASN A 3 34.67 26.64 -26.28
C ASN A 3 33.15 26.75 -26.20
N ALA A 4 32.47 25.62 -26.33
CA ALA A 4 31.07 25.44 -25.99
C ALA A 4 30.97 25.24 -24.47
N ALA A 5 30.41 26.21 -23.76
CA ALA A 5 29.99 26.02 -22.37
C ALA A 5 28.53 25.55 -22.41
N LEU A 6 28.32 24.24 -22.25
CA LEU A 6 26.99 23.67 -21.96
C LEU A 6 26.60 24.08 -20.54
N PHE A 7 25.56 24.91 -20.43
CA PHE A 7 24.83 25.12 -19.18
C PHE A 7 23.96 23.89 -18.92
N SER A 8 24.39 23.06 -17.98
CA SER A 8 23.61 21.97 -17.43
C SER A 8 22.56 22.55 -16.48
N ILE A 9 21.31 22.66 -16.93
CA ILE A 9 20.16 22.98 -16.09
C ILE A 9 19.71 21.65 -15.47
N CYS A 10 20.28 21.30 -14.32
CA CYS A 10 19.70 20.30 -13.42
C CYS A 10 18.44 20.91 -12.80
N THR A 11 17.30 20.71 -13.44
CA THR A 11 15.98 20.98 -12.86
C THR A 11 15.77 19.98 -11.72
N LEU A 12 16.15 20.40 -10.53
CA LEU A 12 15.84 19.73 -9.27
C LEU A 12 14.31 19.72 -9.14
N PHE A 13 13.68 18.59 -9.45
CA PHE A 13 12.28 18.34 -9.13
C PHE A 13 12.17 18.32 -7.60
N CYS A 14 11.90 19.48 -7.00
CA CYS A 14 11.31 19.55 -5.68
C CYS A 14 9.92 18.90 -5.75
N LEU A 15 9.86 17.58 -5.57
CA LEU A 15 8.66 16.95 -5.05
C LEU A 15 8.45 17.55 -3.66
N THR A 16 7.60 18.57 -3.58
CA THR A 16 6.91 18.87 -2.34
C THR A 16 6.11 17.63 -1.99
N ALA A 17 6.66 16.82 -1.09
CA ALA A 17 5.91 15.88 -0.32
C ALA A 17 4.75 16.67 0.31
N LEU A 18 3.53 16.50 -0.23
CA LEU A 18 2.34 16.67 0.59
C LEU A 18 2.43 15.57 1.64
N ALA A 19 3.19 15.85 2.70
CA ALA A 19 3.07 15.15 3.94
C ALA A 19 1.61 15.32 4.37
N GLY A 20 0.79 14.29 4.13
CA GLY A 20 -0.45 14.14 4.88
C GLY A 20 -0.06 14.29 6.34
N ALA A 21 -0.53 15.36 6.99
CA ALA A 21 -0.10 15.74 8.31
C ALA A 21 -0.25 14.54 9.24
N GLN A 22 0.87 13.94 9.63
CA GLN A 22 0.86 12.86 10.59
C GLN A 22 0.34 13.43 11.92
N PRO A 23 -0.55 12.73 12.62
CA PRO A 23 -0.88 13.11 13.98
C PRO A 23 0.40 13.12 14.82
N PRO A 24 0.60 14.11 15.71
CA PRO A 24 1.82 14.24 16.50
C PRO A 24 2.09 12.97 17.34
N ASP A 25 3.37 12.62 17.56
CA ASP A 25 3.78 11.51 18.42
C ASP A 25 3.47 11.84 19.90
N THR A 26 2.24 11.58 20.31
CA THR A 26 1.74 11.78 21.67
C THR A 26 1.77 10.48 22.46
N GLU A 27 1.82 10.58 23.78
CA GLU A 27 1.76 9.42 24.67
C GLU A 27 0.43 8.64 24.54
N ALA A 28 -0.67 9.34 24.23
CA ALA A 28 -1.95 8.73 23.88
C ALA A 28 -1.85 7.90 22.59
N ASN A 29 -1.20 8.43 21.55
CA ASN A 29 -0.96 7.69 20.30
C ASN A 29 -0.06 6.47 20.53
N ARG A 30 0.95 6.58 21.40
CA ARG A 30 1.81 5.44 21.77
C ARG A 30 1.04 4.33 22.50
N GLN A 31 0.11 4.67 23.38
CA GLN A 31 -0.76 3.67 24.05
C GLN A 31 -1.72 2.99 23.06
N ILE A 32 -2.24 3.72 22.08
CA ILE A 32 -3.11 3.19 21.01
C ILE A 32 -2.34 2.21 20.10
N VAL A 33 -1.06 2.48 19.82
CA VAL A 33 -0.18 1.63 18.99
C VAL A 33 0.28 0.35 19.70
N GLN A 34 0.20 0.26 21.03
CA GLN A 34 0.69 -0.89 21.80
C GLN A 34 -0.08 -2.21 21.54
N ARG A 35 -1.27 -2.15 20.92
CA ARG A 35 -1.91 -3.37 20.38
C ARG A 35 -1.36 -3.65 18.99
N ASN A 36 -0.24 -4.36 18.94
CA ASN A 36 0.33 -4.80 17.67
C ASN A 36 -0.55 -5.92 17.11
N TYR A 37 -1.44 -5.60 16.18
CA TYR A 37 -2.35 -6.58 15.57
C TYR A 37 -1.69 -7.42 14.46
N LEU A 38 -0.44 -7.13 14.11
CA LEU A 38 0.30 -7.80 13.03
C LEU A 38 1.67 -8.27 13.48
N ILE A 39 2.04 -9.43 12.97
CA ILE A 39 3.42 -9.92 12.90
C ILE A 39 3.95 -9.54 11.53
N MET A 40 4.93 -8.63 11.49
CA MET A 40 5.63 -8.24 10.27
C MET A 40 7.04 -8.85 10.26
N PRO A 41 7.43 -9.58 9.20
CA PRO A 41 8.77 -10.13 9.07
C PRO A 41 9.80 -9.03 8.82
N GLU A 42 11.09 -9.34 9.05
CA GLU A 42 12.20 -8.50 8.61
C GLU A 42 12.15 -8.27 7.09
N PRO A 43 12.55 -7.09 6.60
CA PRO A 43 12.61 -6.84 5.17
C PRO A 43 13.58 -7.77 4.44
N PRO A 44 13.39 -7.97 3.12
CA PRO A 44 14.35 -8.68 2.29
C PRO A 44 15.73 -8.02 2.37
N LEU A 45 16.81 -8.81 2.24
CA LEU A 45 18.18 -8.30 2.29
C LEU A 45 18.38 -7.11 1.33
N GLY A 46 18.94 -6.02 1.86
CA GLY A 46 19.20 -4.79 1.12
C GLY A 46 18.02 -3.82 1.02
N PHE A 47 16.88 -4.13 1.65
CA PHE A 47 15.76 -3.19 1.78
C PHE A 47 15.70 -2.61 3.19
N SER A 48 15.32 -1.34 3.27
CA SER A 48 14.98 -0.67 4.52
C SER A 48 13.45 -0.63 4.70
N THR A 49 12.97 -0.57 5.93
CA THR A 49 11.53 -0.40 6.22
C THR A 49 11.30 0.80 7.12
N THR A 50 10.36 1.64 6.72
CA THR A 50 9.83 2.72 7.57
C THR A 50 8.39 2.39 7.88
N LYS A 51 8.05 2.32 9.16
CA LYS A 51 6.70 1.98 9.63
C LYS A 51 6.06 3.23 10.22
N THR A 52 4.94 3.63 9.66
CA THR A 52 4.14 4.76 10.09
C THR A 52 2.78 4.26 10.55
N PRO A 53 2.40 4.41 11.83
CA PRO A 53 1.06 4.03 12.28
C PRO A 53 0.00 4.90 11.60
N ILE A 54 -1.12 4.28 11.26
CA ILE A 54 -2.31 4.95 10.74
C ILE A 54 -3.31 5.05 11.89
N ILE A 55 -3.70 6.27 12.21
CA ILE A 55 -4.64 6.57 13.28
C ILE A 55 -5.79 7.37 12.68
N THR A 56 -7.01 6.88 12.83
CA THR A 56 -8.23 7.53 12.35
C THR A 56 -9.09 7.90 13.56
N GLY A 57 -9.20 9.20 13.85
CA GLY A 57 -9.80 9.65 15.11
C GLY A 57 -8.97 9.16 16.30
N ASP A 58 -9.60 8.38 17.19
CA ASP A 58 -8.96 7.81 18.38
C ASP A 58 -8.61 6.32 18.22
N GLN A 59 -8.62 5.79 17.00
CA GLN A 59 -8.41 4.36 16.73
C GLN A 59 -7.19 4.10 15.86
N PHE A 60 -6.40 3.10 16.24
CA PHE A 60 -5.37 2.50 15.40
C PHE A 60 -6.02 1.68 14.28
N THR A 61 -5.67 1.97 13.03
CA THR A 61 -6.24 1.34 11.83
C THR A 61 -5.18 0.65 10.96
N GLY A 62 -3.91 0.61 11.38
CA GLY A 62 -2.86 -0.15 10.70
C GLY A 62 -1.51 0.56 10.61
N PHE A 63 -0.69 0.14 9.67
CA PHE A 63 0.63 0.72 9.40
C PHE A 63 0.80 0.99 7.90
N GLN A 64 1.25 2.19 7.55
CA GLN A 64 1.93 2.39 6.27
C GLN A 64 3.37 1.91 6.42
N VAL A 65 3.79 0.98 5.56
CA VAL A 65 5.15 0.42 5.57
C VAL A 65 5.84 0.73 4.25
N GLU A 66 6.72 1.71 4.27
CA GLU A 66 7.58 1.97 3.12
C GLU A 66 8.70 0.93 3.08
N VAL A 67 8.95 0.32 1.91
CA VAL A 67 10.00 -0.70 1.72
C VAL A 67 10.89 -0.29 0.55
N SER A 68 12.07 0.24 0.84
CA SER A 68 12.92 0.87 -0.19
C SER A 68 14.32 0.27 -0.26
N ARG A 69 14.86 0.21 -1.49
CA ARG A 69 16.25 -0.08 -1.83
C ARG A 69 16.72 0.93 -2.88
N GLU A 70 18.02 1.20 -2.95
CA GLU A 70 18.59 1.98 -4.05
C GLU A 70 18.17 1.43 -5.43
N GLY A 71 17.62 2.29 -6.28
CA GLY A 71 17.14 1.95 -7.63
C GLY A 71 15.83 1.14 -7.69
N VAL A 72 15.28 0.70 -6.54
CA VAL A 72 14.00 -0.02 -6.44
C VAL A 72 13.24 0.50 -5.21
N SER A 73 12.34 1.44 -5.43
CA SER A 73 11.41 1.91 -4.40
C SER A 73 10.04 1.26 -4.60
N GLY A 74 9.48 0.71 -3.54
CA GLY A 74 8.07 0.35 -3.48
C GLY A 74 7.49 0.66 -2.11
N GLU A 75 6.17 0.72 -2.05
CA GLU A 75 5.44 1.09 -0.84
C GLU A 75 4.47 -0.03 -0.53
N VAL A 76 4.42 -0.46 0.73
CA VAL A 76 3.45 -1.44 1.21
C VAL A 76 2.56 -0.76 2.24
N LEU A 77 1.37 -0.37 1.82
CA LEU A 77 0.36 0.11 2.75
C LEU A 77 -0.34 -1.10 3.39
N VAL A 78 -0.26 -1.21 4.71
CA VAL A 78 -0.90 -2.29 5.48
C VAL A 78 -2.03 -1.72 6.33
N THR A 79 -3.25 -1.89 5.86
CA THR A 79 -4.45 -1.42 6.56
C THR A 79 -5.12 -2.58 7.30
N ILE A 80 -5.51 -2.33 8.55
CA ILE A 80 -6.27 -3.26 9.38
C ILE A 80 -7.59 -2.60 9.73
N THR A 81 -8.67 -3.16 9.21
CA THR A 81 -10.02 -2.77 9.62
C THR A 81 -10.48 -3.76 10.70
N LEU A 82 -10.72 -3.23 11.90
CA LEU A 82 -11.14 -4.05 13.05
C LEU A 82 -12.57 -4.57 12.90
N ASP A 83 -13.39 -3.91 12.09
CA ASP A 83 -14.72 -4.38 11.72
C ASP A 83 -14.63 -5.50 10.68
N VAL A 84 -15.23 -6.66 11.02
CA VAL A 84 -15.26 -7.83 10.13
C VAL A 84 -16.64 -8.00 9.51
N PRO A 85 -16.76 -7.97 8.18
CA PRO A 85 -17.99 -8.29 7.48
C PRO A 85 -18.39 -9.76 7.75
N LYS A 86 -19.65 -9.96 8.16
CA LYS A 86 -20.15 -11.28 8.59
C LYS A 86 -20.69 -12.11 7.43
N THR A 87 -21.20 -11.47 6.38
CA THR A 87 -21.76 -12.15 5.21
C THR A 87 -20.86 -12.01 3.98
N ASN A 88 -21.03 -12.90 3.00
CA ASN A 88 -20.32 -12.76 1.72
C ASN A 88 -20.74 -11.48 0.98
N ALA A 89 -22.01 -11.05 1.10
CA ALA A 89 -22.46 -9.80 0.51
C ALA A 89 -21.70 -8.59 1.10
N ASP A 90 -21.52 -8.57 2.41
CA ASP A 90 -20.74 -7.52 3.10
C ASP A 90 -19.27 -7.56 2.66
N LYS A 91 -18.67 -8.75 2.57
CA LYS A 91 -17.28 -8.93 2.09
C LYS A 91 -17.10 -8.40 0.68
N ILE A 92 -18.03 -8.70 -0.23
CA ILE A 92 -18.01 -8.19 -1.61
C ILE A 92 -18.11 -6.66 -1.62
N ALA A 93 -18.97 -6.07 -0.77
CA ALA A 93 -19.10 -4.63 -0.65
C ALA A 93 -17.80 -3.99 -0.13
N GLU A 94 -17.15 -4.59 0.87
CA GLU A 94 -15.86 -4.13 1.38
C GLU A 94 -14.75 -4.22 0.33
N VAL A 95 -14.65 -5.32 -0.42
CA VAL A 95 -13.69 -5.44 -1.53
C VAL A 95 -13.86 -4.31 -2.54
N LYS A 96 -15.10 -3.97 -2.91
CA LYS A 96 -15.37 -2.85 -3.82
C LYS A 96 -14.90 -1.51 -3.24
N LYS A 97 -15.13 -1.25 -1.95
CA LYS A 97 -14.64 -0.04 -1.28
C LYS A 97 -13.12 0.07 -1.32
N TYR A 98 -12.39 -1.03 -1.10
CA TYR A 98 -10.93 -1.02 -1.17
C TYR A 98 -10.43 -0.69 -2.58
N VAL A 99 -11.02 -1.31 -3.60
CA VAL A 99 -10.72 -0.98 -5.01
C VAL A 99 -11.02 0.49 -5.33
N ASP A 100 -12.17 0.99 -4.92
CA ASP A 100 -12.55 2.40 -5.13
C ASP A 100 -11.58 3.36 -4.40
N GLN A 101 -11.15 3.01 -3.19
CA GLN A 101 -10.19 3.78 -2.41
C GLN A 101 -8.80 3.78 -3.07
N ALA A 102 -8.34 2.65 -3.59
CA ALA A 102 -7.09 2.56 -4.34
C ALA A 102 -7.15 3.42 -5.61
N GLU A 103 -8.28 3.39 -6.34
CA GLU A 103 -8.50 4.22 -7.52
C GLU A 103 -8.54 5.71 -7.19
N GLN A 104 -9.22 6.09 -6.11
CA GLN A 104 -9.23 7.48 -5.64
C GLN A 104 -7.82 7.96 -5.28
N THR A 105 -7.07 7.15 -4.53
CA THR A 105 -5.70 7.47 -4.10
C THR A 105 -4.78 7.63 -5.31
N MET A 106 -4.82 6.70 -6.26
CA MET A 106 -4.01 6.79 -7.48
C MET A 106 -4.46 7.95 -8.39
N GLY A 107 -5.76 8.23 -8.44
CA GLY A 107 -6.32 9.37 -9.17
C GLY A 107 -5.81 10.72 -8.64
N GLN A 108 -5.70 10.88 -7.31
CA GLN A 108 -5.08 12.07 -6.69
C GLN A 108 -3.61 12.24 -7.06
N LEU A 109 -2.93 11.16 -7.43
CA LEU A 109 -1.54 11.16 -7.92
C LEU A 109 -1.46 11.27 -9.46
N ASN A 110 -2.57 11.57 -10.15
CA ASN A 110 -2.68 11.64 -11.62
C ASN A 110 -2.44 10.31 -12.35
N PHE A 111 -2.69 9.19 -11.69
CA PHE A 111 -2.66 7.86 -12.30
C PHE A 111 -4.09 7.40 -12.64
N GLN A 112 -4.26 6.76 -13.79
CA GLN A 112 -5.52 6.16 -14.24
C GLN A 112 -5.37 4.64 -14.37
N VAL A 113 -6.46 3.91 -14.15
CA VAL A 113 -6.44 2.45 -14.27
C VAL A 113 -6.21 2.03 -15.72
N ALA A 114 -5.14 1.29 -15.95
CA ALA A 114 -4.81 0.66 -17.23
C ALA A 114 -5.29 -0.81 -17.30
N LYS A 115 -5.24 -1.53 -16.18
CA LYS A 115 -5.66 -2.95 -16.10
C LYS A 115 -6.23 -3.27 -14.72
N LYS A 116 -7.29 -4.09 -14.68
CA LYS A 116 -7.83 -4.69 -13.45
C LYS A 116 -7.92 -6.19 -13.61
N THR A 117 -7.46 -6.94 -12.62
CA THR A 117 -7.58 -8.39 -12.54
C THR A 117 -8.16 -8.71 -11.17
N ILE A 118 -9.48 -8.86 -11.12
CA ILE A 118 -10.27 -9.10 -9.92
C ILE A 118 -10.99 -10.45 -10.13
N PRO A 119 -10.84 -11.43 -9.23
CA PRO A 119 -11.58 -12.68 -9.29
C PRO A 119 -13.10 -12.47 -9.22
N ASP A 120 -13.89 -13.44 -9.70
CA ASP A 120 -15.34 -13.40 -9.51
C ASP A 120 -15.69 -13.54 -8.03
N LEU A 121 -16.05 -12.41 -7.42
CA LEU A 121 -16.33 -12.33 -5.99
C LEU A 121 -17.63 -13.04 -5.58
N THR A 122 -18.51 -13.37 -6.53
CA THR A 122 -19.76 -14.08 -6.23
C THR A 122 -19.53 -15.57 -5.98
N THR A 123 -18.49 -16.13 -6.60
CA THR A 123 -18.10 -17.54 -6.49
C THR A 123 -16.82 -17.75 -5.67
N TYR A 124 -16.18 -16.67 -5.23
CA TYR A 124 -14.92 -16.71 -4.50
C TYR A 124 -15.06 -17.31 -3.08
N ASP A 125 -14.09 -18.15 -2.71
CA ASP A 125 -13.97 -18.72 -1.38
C ASP A 125 -13.27 -17.75 -0.41
N PHE A 126 -14.05 -16.94 0.29
CA PHE A 126 -13.56 -15.95 1.27
C PHE A 126 -12.94 -16.54 2.55
N SER A 127 -12.81 -17.87 2.67
CA SER A 127 -11.94 -18.46 3.70
C SER A 127 -10.45 -18.34 3.37
N LYS A 128 -10.13 -17.99 2.11
CA LYS A 128 -8.78 -17.80 1.59
C LYS A 128 -8.47 -16.33 1.34
N PRO A 129 -7.18 -15.94 1.33
CA PRO A 129 -6.78 -14.60 0.92
C PRO A 129 -7.12 -14.32 -0.55
N LEU A 130 -7.90 -13.27 -0.76
CA LEU A 130 -8.22 -12.69 -2.06
C LEU A 130 -7.06 -11.82 -2.54
N PHE A 131 -6.72 -11.97 -3.82
CA PHE A 131 -5.69 -11.18 -4.49
C PHE A 131 -6.32 -10.39 -5.63
N LEU A 132 -6.04 -9.10 -5.67
CA LEU A 132 -6.47 -8.19 -6.73
C LEU A 132 -5.23 -7.57 -7.34
N ASP A 133 -5.11 -7.61 -8.67
CA ASP A 133 -4.01 -6.96 -9.38
C ASP A 133 -4.53 -5.80 -10.21
N LEU A 134 -3.97 -4.62 -10.00
CA LEU A 134 -4.31 -3.38 -10.69
C LEU A 134 -3.02 -2.81 -11.31
N GLU A 135 -3.12 -2.34 -12.54
CA GLU A 135 -2.06 -1.53 -13.17
C GLU A 135 -2.62 -0.15 -13.42
N TYR A 136 -1.85 0.87 -13.03
CA TYR A 136 -2.19 2.26 -13.28
C TYR A 136 -1.12 2.91 -14.16
N LYS A 137 -1.52 3.88 -14.99
CA LYS A 137 -0.61 4.70 -15.81
C LYS A 137 -0.95 6.18 -15.69
N ASN A 138 0.07 7.03 -15.67
CA ASN A 138 -0.12 8.48 -15.78
C ASN A 138 0.03 8.93 -17.26
N ALA A 139 -0.17 10.22 -17.51
CA ALA A 139 -0.07 10.81 -18.85
C ALA A 139 1.35 10.72 -19.46
N ASP A 140 2.39 10.64 -18.61
CA ASP A 140 3.79 10.51 -19.02
C ASP A 140 4.17 9.06 -19.38
N GLY A 141 3.23 8.11 -19.28
CA GLY A 141 3.46 6.70 -19.53
C GLY A 141 4.14 5.94 -18.38
N VAL A 142 4.27 6.55 -17.20
CA VAL A 142 4.77 5.89 -15.99
C VAL A 142 3.73 4.91 -15.49
N SER A 143 4.13 3.66 -15.26
CA SER A 143 3.28 2.63 -14.66
C SER A 143 3.46 2.54 -13.14
N LYS A 144 2.36 2.22 -12.45
CA LYS A 144 2.36 1.71 -11.08
C LYS A 144 1.62 0.38 -11.07
N PHE A 145 2.26 -0.61 -10.47
CA PHE A 145 1.71 -1.95 -10.30
C PHE A 145 1.24 -2.07 -8.86
N VAL A 146 -0.01 -2.46 -8.69
CA VAL A 146 -0.65 -2.55 -7.38
C VAL A 146 -1.19 -3.96 -7.21
N ARG A 147 -0.88 -4.57 -6.06
CA ARG A 147 -1.48 -5.83 -5.63
C ARG A 147 -2.13 -5.62 -4.28
N GLU A 148 -3.43 -5.88 -4.21
CA GLU A 148 -4.12 -5.98 -2.94
C GLU A 148 -4.22 -7.43 -2.50
N ARG A 149 -3.89 -7.70 -1.23
CA ARG A 149 -4.15 -8.97 -0.57
C ARG A 149 -5.13 -8.72 0.56
N ILE A 150 -6.33 -9.26 0.43
CA ILE A 150 -7.44 -9.08 1.37
C ILE A 150 -7.75 -10.43 2.02
N PHE A 151 -7.87 -10.48 3.34
CA PHE A 151 -8.38 -11.67 4.02
C PHE A 151 -9.23 -11.30 5.23
N PHE A 152 -10.31 -12.07 5.42
CA PHE A 152 -11.33 -11.84 6.44
C PHE A 152 -11.18 -12.90 7.54
N THR A 153 -10.58 -12.52 8.67
CA THR A 153 -10.34 -13.40 9.82
C THR A 153 -11.08 -12.86 11.04
N SER A 154 -10.43 -12.80 12.22
CA SER A 154 -10.90 -12.04 13.38
C SER A 154 -10.90 -10.53 13.13
N TYR A 155 -10.12 -10.08 12.15
CA TYR A 155 -10.08 -8.71 11.61
C TYR A 155 -10.02 -8.76 10.07
N THR A 156 -10.46 -7.69 9.42
CA THR A 156 -10.26 -7.52 7.98
C THR A 156 -8.88 -6.92 7.77
N THR A 157 -7.99 -7.64 7.11
CA THR A 157 -6.66 -7.12 6.78
C THR A 157 -6.56 -6.91 5.28
N VAL A 158 -6.08 -5.72 4.89
CA VAL A 158 -5.83 -5.35 3.51
C VAL A 158 -4.38 -4.92 3.40
N LEU A 159 -3.63 -5.60 2.55
CA LEU A 159 -2.29 -5.18 2.18
C LEU A 159 -2.36 -4.64 0.76
N MET A 160 -2.17 -3.33 0.59
CA MET A 160 -2.01 -2.70 -0.70
C MET A 160 -0.53 -2.51 -0.97
N ILE A 161 -0.01 -3.26 -1.94
CA ILE A 161 1.40 -3.26 -2.32
C ILE A 161 1.53 -2.47 -3.60
N VAL A 162 2.35 -1.43 -3.62
CA VAL A 162 2.55 -0.55 -4.77
C VAL A 162 4.01 -0.58 -5.20
N ALA A 163 4.27 -0.82 -6.49
CA ALA A 163 5.61 -0.81 -7.05
C ALA A 163 5.66 -0.04 -8.37
N SER A 164 6.81 0.55 -8.69
CA SER A 164 7.08 1.18 -9.99
C SER A 164 7.47 0.18 -11.09
N LYS A 165 7.73 -1.08 -10.72
CA LYS A 165 8.11 -2.18 -11.62
C LYS A 165 7.45 -3.48 -11.15
N GLU A 166 7.08 -4.34 -12.08
CA GLU A 166 6.46 -5.66 -11.80
C GLU A 166 7.38 -6.56 -10.97
N GLU A 167 8.69 -6.55 -11.22
CA GLU A 167 9.68 -7.28 -10.40
C GLU A 167 9.64 -6.84 -8.93
N GLY A 168 9.52 -5.53 -8.69
CA GLY A 168 9.40 -4.97 -7.34
C GLY A 168 8.10 -5.41 -6.67
N LEU A 169 7.00 -5.47 -7.44
CA LEU A 169 5.71 -5.94 -6.95
C LEU A 169 5.78 -7.39 -6.46
N GLU A 170 6.38 -8.28 -7.26
CA GLU A 170 6.53 -9.70 -6.90
C GLU A 170 7.37 -9.89 -5.62
N LEU A 171 8.50 -9.19 -5.51
CA LEU A 171 9.36 -9.26 -4.33
C LEU A 171 8.64 -8.77 -3.07
N LEU A 172 7.97 -7.62 -3.15
CA LEU A 172 7.20 -7.07 -2.04
C LEU A 172 6.00 -7.93 -1.69
N THR A 173 5.36 -8.56 -2.68
CA THR A 173 4.27 -9.51 -2.43
C THR A 173 4.74 -10.72 -1.64
N ARG A 174 5.89 -11.29 -1.97
CA ARG A 174 6.46 -12.43 -1.21
C ARG A 174 6.77 -12.05 0.23
N TRP A 175 7.31 -10.86 0.45
CA TRP A 175 7.55 -10.35 1.80
C TRP A 175 6.22 -10.10 2.55
N ALA A 176 5.27 -9.40 1.92
CA ALA A 176 3.96 -9.10 2.47
C ALA A 176 3.12 -10.37 2.75
N ALA A 177 3.37 -11.48 2.05
CA ALA A 177 2.72 -12.77 2.31
C ALA A 177 3.07 -13.33 3.70
N ALA A 178 4.24 -12.96 4.24
CA ALA A 178 4.65 -13.35 5.58
C ALA A 178 4.11 -12.40 6.68
N VAL A 179 3.46 -11.29 6.32
CA VAL A 179 2.67 -10.48 7.26
C VAL A 179 1.40 -11.26 7.63
N LYS A 180 1.17 -11.41 8.94
CA LYS A 180 0.05 -12.17 9.49
C LYS A 180 -0.58 -11.42 10.67
N PRO A 181 -1.90 -11.55 10.90
CA PRO A 181 -2.50 -11.08 12.13
C PRO A 181 -1.94 -11.84 13.33
N VAL A 182 -1.79 -11.15 14.47
CA VAL A 182 -1.56 -11.82 15.75
C VAL A 182 -2.80 -12.64 16.09
N GLN A 183 -2.61 -13.93 16.35
CA GLN A 183 -3.68 -14.84 16.78
C GLN A 183 -4.01 -14.67 18.25
#